data_AF-A0A9D9UX52-F1
#
_entry.id   AF-A0A9D9UX52-F1
#
_cell.length_a   1.000
_cell.length_b   1.000
_cell.length_c   1.000
_cell.angle_alpha   90.00
_cell.angle_beta   90.00
_cell.angle_gamma   90.00
#
_symmetry.space_group_name_H-M   'P 1'
#
loop_
_entity.id
_entity.type
_entity.pdbx_description
1 polymer ?
#
loop_
_entity_poly.entity_id
_entity_poly.type
_entity_poly.pdbx_seq_one_letter_code
_entity_poly.pdbx_strand_id
1 'polypeptide(L)'
;MKHTPILIKIVEELKKIFKCRTYHVEYAFVLITLLFVGTISGKGPIEWLGVLAVFFTFCHTSIASRLEEREEHRKKITNLADVHCYYKLNYYFYAKELCWFLYFLILGAYSALAGVLIFLLYTPWRKYWRKYHPIQGEALASDIKK
;
A
#
# COMPACT_ATOMS: atom_id res chain seq x y z
N MET A 1 15.60 16.51 16.52
CA MET A 1 15.79 15.76 15.26
C MET A 1 14.95 14.49 15.32
N LYS A 2 13.97 14.28 14.43
CA LYS A 2 13.21 13.02 14.41
C LYS A 2 14.16 11.91 13.96
N HIS A 3 14.40 10.92 14.81
CA HIS A 3 15.13 9.72 14.39
C HIS A 3 14.39 9.08 13.21
N THR A 4 15.01 9.09 12.03
CA THR A 4 14.47 8.37 10.88
C THR A 4 14.63 6.88 11.14
N PRO A 5 13.54 6.11 11.21
CA PRO A 5 13.56 4.69 11.51
C PRO A 5 14.24 3.92 10.38
N ILE A 6 14.84 2.78 10.71
CA ILE A 6 15.67 1.99 9.79
C ILE A 6 14.91 1.63 8.50
N LEU A 7 13.63 1.25 8.60
CA LEU A 7 12.80 0.90 7.44
C LEU A 7 12.66 2.04 6.43
N ILE A 8 12.53 3.29 6.89
CA ILE A 8 12.42 4.45 6.00
C ILE A 8 13.75 4.69 5.30
N LYS A 9 14.86 4.60 6.03
CA LYS A 9 16.21 4.72 5.45
C LYS A 9 16.46 3.66 4.38
N ILE A 10 16.10 2.41 4.63
CA ILE A 10 16.25 1.31 3.65
C ILE A 10 15.49 1.66 2.35
N VAL A 11 14.23 2.07 2.45
CA VAL A 11 13.43 2.41 1.28
C VAL A 11 13.99 3.65 0.56
N GLU A 12 14.51 4.63 1.28
CA GLU A 12 15.19 5.80 0.69
C GLU A 12 16.45 5.41 -0.08
N GLU A 13 17.32 4.59 0.52
CA GLU A 13 18.54 4.11 -0.13
C GLU A 13 18.21 3.26 -1.37
N LEU A 14 17.22 2.37 -1.28
CA LEU A 14 16.73 1.62 -2.44
C LEU A 14 16.22 2.55 -3.55
N LYS A 15 15.46 3.59 -3.20
CA LYS A 15 15.01 4.58 -4.19
C LYS A 15 16.17 5.32 -4.85
N LYS A 16 17.22 5.66 -4.11
CA LYS A 16 18.42 6.33 -4.64
C LYS A 16 19.20 5.41 -5.57
N ILE A 17 19.48 4.18 -5.14
CA ILE A 17 20.23 3.17 -5.89
C ILE A 17 19.54 2.88 -7.23
N PHE A 18 18.23 2.62 -7.19
CA PHE A 18 17.47 2.23 -8.39
C PHE A 18 16.90 3.42 -9.17
N LYS A 19 17.07 4.67 -8.71
CA LYS A 19 16.44 5.88 -9.30
C LYS A 19 14.93 5.72 -9.56
N CYS A 20 14.23 5.07 -8.64
CA CYS A 20 12.83 4.69 -8.82
C CYS A 20 11.89 5.42 -7.85
N ARG A 21 10.60 5.49 -8.22
CA ARG A 21 9.54 5.98 -7.32
C ARG A 21 9.21 4.95 -6.23
N THR A 22 8.72 5.42 -5.07
CA THR A 22 8.41 4.56 -3.91
C THR A 22 7.50 3.38 -4.25
N TYR A 23 6.55 3.55 -5.20
CA TYR A 23 5.66 2.44 -5.58
C TYR A 23 6.40 1.27 -6.24
N HIS A 24 7.50 1.51 -6.97
CA HIS A 24 8.26 0.41 -7.57
C HIS A 24 8.94 -0.43 -6.49
N VAL A 25 9.44 0.22 -5.44
CA VAL A 25 10.03 -0.47 -4.29
C VAL A 25 8.97 -1.26 -3.53
N GLU A 26 7.78 -0.68 -3.33
CA GLU A 26 6.63 -1.38 -2.73
C GLU A 26 6.21 -2.59 -3.59
N TYR A 27 6.14 -2.45 -4.91
CA TYR A 27 5.80 -3.54 -5.84
C TYR A 27 6.85 -4.64 -5.84
N ALA A 28 8.13 -4.29 -5.89
CA ALA A 28 9.22 -5.25 -5.85
C ALA A 28 9.21 -6.04 -4.54
N PHE A 29 9.02 -5.36 -3.40
CA PHE A 29 8.93 -6.01 -2.10
C PHE A 29 7.78 -7.01 -2.06
N VAL A 30 6.57 -6.59 -2.44
CA VAL A 30 5.39 -7.48 -2.44
C VAL A 30 5.55 -8.62 -3.43
N LEU A 31 6.07 -8.37 -4.63
CA LEU A 31 6.32 -9.42 -5.62
C LEU A 31 7.29 -10.46 -5.07
N ILE A 32 8.41 -10.04 -4.47
CA ILE A 32 9.38 -10.97 -3.86
C ILE A 32 8.73 -11.79 -2.74
N THR A 33 7.93 -11.16 -1.87
CA THR A 33 7.21 -11.87 -0.80
C THR A 33 6.25 -12.90 -1.39
N LEU A 34 5.48 -12.56 -2.42
CA LEU A 34 4.51 -13.47 -3.03
C LEU A 34 5.20 -14.61 -3.80
N LEU A 35 6.30 -14.33 -4.50
CA LEU A 35 7.11 -15.38 -5.16
C LEU A 35 7.64 -16.37 -4.11
N PHE A 36 8.16 -15.88 -2.98
CA PHE A 36 8.65 -16.71 -1.89
C PHE A 36 7.56 -17.57 -1.26
N VAL A 37 6.37 -17.02 -1.02
CA VAL A 37 5.23 -17.78 -0.49
C VAL A 37 4.73 -18.80 -1.52
N GLY A 38 4.66 -18.41 -2.79
CA GLY A 38 4.23 -19.29 -3.90
C GLY A 38 5.16 -20.49 -4.08
N THR A 39 6.49 -20.30 -3.99
CA THR A 39 7.45 -21.42 -4.07
C THR A 39 7.35 -22.37 -2.88
N ILE A 40 7.13 -21.86 -1.67
CA ILE A 40 6.98 -22.69 -0.46
C ILE A 40 5.65 -23.48 -0.46
N SER A 41 4.56 -22.88 -0.96
CA SER A 41 3.23 -23.52 -0.97
C SER A 41 3.21 -24.81 -1.79
N GLY A 42 3.94 -24.87 -2.91
CA GLY A 42 4.09 -26.09 -3.73
C GLY A 42 2.79 -26.61 -4.40
N LYS A 43 1.70 -25.84 -4.39
CA LYS A 43 0.34 -26.28 -4.83
C LYS A 43 0.09 -26.25 -6.36
N GLY A 44 1.14 -26.26 -7.17
CA GLY A 44 1.03 -26.37 -8.64
C GLY A 44 0.67 -25.05 -9.38
N PRO A 45 0.31 -25.11 -10.67
CA PRO A 45 0.17 -23.92 -11.54
C PRO A 45 -0.97 -22.96 -11.15
N ILE A 46 -2.02 -23.45 -10.50
CA ILE A 46 -3.16 -22.64 -10.07
C ILE A 46 -2.75 -21.64 -8.98
N GLU A 47 -1.77 -21.99 -8.15
CA GLU A 47 -1.20 -21.13 -7.10
C GLU A 47 -0.59 -19.85 -7.70
N TRP A 48 0.09 -19.97 -8.84
CA TRP A 48 0.70 -18.83 -9.51
C TRP A 48 -0.32 -17.84 -10.07
N LEU A 49 -1.49 -18.33 -10.48
CA LEU A 49 -2.61 -17.45 -10.84
C LEU A 49 -3.10 -16.66 -9.63
N GLY A 50 -3.16 -17.30 -8.45
CA GLY A 50 -3.44 -16.64 -7.18
C GLY A 50 -2.41 -15.57 -6.82
N VAL A 51 -1.11 -15.90 -6.94
CA VAL A 51 0.01 -14.95 -6.74
C VAL A 51 -0.13 -13.72 -7.64
N LEU A 52 -0.41 -13.93 -8.94
CA LEU A 52 -0.61 -12.82 -9.89
C LEU A 52 -1.84 -11.98 -9.53
N ALA A 53 -2.97 -12.62 -9.18
CA ALA A 53 -4.19 -11.91 -8.78
C ALA A 53 -3.97 -11.04 -7.54
N VAL A 54 -3.24 -11.55 -6.54
CA VAL A 54 -2.87 -10.79 -5.34
C VAL A 54 -1.92 -9.65 -5.70
N PHE A 55 -0.92 -9.89 -6.56
CA PHE A 55 -0.01 -8.82 -7.00
C PHE A 55 -0.74 -7.68 -7.73
N PHE A 56 -1.64 -7.98 -8.66
CA PHE A 56 -2.43 -6.96 -9.34
C PHE A 56 -3.38 -6.22 -8.38
N THR A 57 -3.96 -6.93 -7.41
CA THR A 57 -4.77 -6.30 -6.36
C THR A 57 -3.95 -5.34 -5.51
N PHE A 58 -2.67 -5.65 -5.25
CA PHE A 58 -1.74 -4.74 -4.59
C PHE A 58 -1.46 -3.49 -5.43
N CYS A 59 -1.13 -3.66 -6.70
CA CYS A 59 -0.91 -2.56 -7.63
C CYS A 59 -2.13 -1.62 -7.68
N HIS A 60 -3.33 -2.19 -7.81
CA HIS A 60 -4.58 -1.44 -7.78
C HIS A 60 -4.75 -0.66 -6.47
N THR A 61 -4.56 -1.32 -5.32
CA THR A 61 -4.66 -0.72 -3.99
C THR A 61 -3.65 0.42 -3.78
N SER A 62 -2.43 0.23 -4.27
CA SER A 62 -1.34 1.20 -4.19
C SER A 62 -1.65 2.47 -4.99
N ILE A 63 -2.25 2.32 -6.17
CA ILE A 63 -2.71 3.45 -6.98
C ILE A 63 -3.89 4.13 -6.31
N ALA A 64 -4.89 3.37 -5.86
CA ALA A 64 -6.09 3.90 -5.22
C ALA A 64 -5.75 4.71 -3.95
N SER A 65 -4.84 4.21 -3.11
CA SER A 65 -4.38 4.93 -1.91
C SER A 65 -3.73 6.27 -2.25
N ARG A 66 -2.98 6.35 -3.37
CA ARG A 66 -2.36 7.60 -3.82
C ARG A 66 -3.38 8.59 -4.39
N LEU A 67 -4.45 8.11 -4.99
CA LEU A 67 -5.57 8.95 -5.44
C LEU A 67 -6.33 9.52 -4.25
N GLU A 68 -6.63 8.70 -3.24
CA GLU A 68 -7.23 9.15 -1.98
C GLU A 68 -6.36 10.19 -1.27
N GLU A 69 -5.05 9.93 -1.15
CA GLU A 69 -4.09 10.87 -0.56
C GLU A 69 -4.07 12.22 -1.30
N ARG A 70 -4.20 12.22 -2.64
CA ARG A 70 -4.24 13.45 -3.44
C ARG A 70 -5.56 14.21 -3.28
N GLU A 71 -6.68 13.50 -3.24
CA GLU A 71 -8.00 14.10 -3.00
C GLU A 71 -8.09 14.68 -1.59
N GLU A 72 -7.60 13.98 -0.58
CA GLU A 72 -7.52 14.49 0.79
C GLU A 72 -6.69 15.77 0.86
N HIS A 73 -5.53 15.77 0.19
CA HIS A 73 -4.66 16.93 0.11
C HIS A 73 -5.33 18.11 -0.62
N ARG A 74 -6.01 17.87 -1.74
CA ARG A 74 -6.78 18.90 -2.45
C ARG A 74 -7.82 19.51 -1.54
N LYS A 75 -8.63 18.69 -0.86
CA LYS A 75 -9.65 19.14 0.08
C LYS A 75 -9.04 20.01 1.20
N LYS A 76 -7.86 19.67 1.73
CA LYS A 76 -7.19 20.48 2.76
C LYS A 76 -6.78 21.87 2.27
N ILE A 77 -6.39 22.01 1.00
CA ILE A 77 -5.92 23.28 0.43
C ILE A 77 -7.07 24.14 -0.07
N THR A 78 -8.01 23.56 -0.82
CA THR A 78 -9.05 24.30 -1.53
C THR A 78 -10.40 24.26 -0.83
N ASN A 79 -10.56 23.48 0.25
CA ASN A 79 -11.85 23.10 0.85
C ASN A 79 -12.84 22.42 -0.13
N LEU A 80 -12.36 22.00 -1.31
CA LEU A 80 -13.15 21.34 -2.34
C LEU A 80 -12.59 19.93 -2.57
N ALA A 81 -13.46 18.92 -2.50
CA ALA A 81 -13.15 17.57 -2.93
C ALA A 81 -13.75 17.36 -4.34
N ASP A 82 -12.97 16.80 -5.27
CA ASP A 82 -13.46 16.50 -6.61
C ASP A 82 -14.35 15.25 -6.55
N VAL A 83 -13.88 14.23 -5.82
CA VAL A 83 -14.63 13.01 -5.55
C VAL A 83 -15.10 12.99 -4.10
N HIS A 84 -16.38 13.28 -3.85
CA HIS A 84 -16.91 13.34 -2.49
C HIS A 84 -16.72 12.04 -1.67
N CYS A 85 -16.82 10.88 -2.32
CA CYS A 85 -16.78 9.57 -1.64
C CYS A 85 -15.36 9.01 -1.39
N TYR A 86 -14.29 9.78 -1.65
CA TYR A 86 -12.90 9.30 -1.52
C TYR A 86 -12.58 8.68 -0.15
N TYR A 87 -13.16 9.22 0.93
CA TYR A 87 -12.96 8.72 2.30
C TYR A 87 -13.48 7.30 2.54
N LYS A 88 -14.38 6.80 1.68
CA LYS A 88 -14.91 5.43 1.76
C LYS A 88 -13.95 4.40 1.17
N LEU A 89 -12.87 4.82 0.50
CA LEU A 89 -11.94 3.90 -0.14
C LEU A 89 -11.33 2.92 0.88
N ASN A 90 -10.82 3.44 2.00
CA ASN A 90 -10.29 2.60 3.07
C ASN A 90 -11.36 1.70 3.72
N TYR A 91 -12.59 2.19 3.86
CA TYR A 91 -13.70 1.40 4.41
C TYR A 91 -14.00 0.17 3.55
N TYR A 92 -14.21 0.36 2.24
CA TYR A 92 -14.48 -0.75 1.32
C TYR A 92 -13.26 -1.65 1.14
N PHE A 93 -12.04 -1.09 1.25
CA PHE A 93 -10.82 -1.87 1.25
C PHE A 93 -10.77 -2.86 2.42
N TYR A 94 -10.97 -2.40 3.66
CA TYR A 94 -10.98 -3.32 4.81
C TYR A 94 -12.15 -4.30 4.76
N ALA A 95 -13.33 -3.86 4.31
CA ALA A 95 -14.48 -4.74 4.15
C ALA A 95 -14.20 -5.89 3.16
N LYS A 96 -13.62 -5.59 1.99
CA LYS A 96 -13.26 -6.64 1.02
C LYS A 96 -12.16 -7.56 1.55
N GLU A 97 -11.16 -7.03 2.25
CA GLU A 97 -10.09 -7.85 2.84
C GLU A 97 -10.62 -8.80 3.92
N LEU A 98 -11.60 -8.35 4.72
CA LEU A 98 -12.26 -9.21 5.69
C LEU A 98 -13.06 -10.33 5.01
N CYS A 99 -13.80 -10.02 3.94
CA CYS A 99 -14.50 -11.05 3.16
C CYS A 99 -13.52 -12.05 2.54
N TRP A 100 -12.43 -11.57 1.94
CA TRP A 100 -11.39 -12.43 1.37
C TRP A 100 -10.70 -13.29 2.42
N PHE A 101 -10.40 -12.72 3.60
CA PHE A 101 -9.83 -13.45 4.72
C PHE A 101 -10.69 -14.65 5.09
N LEU A 102 -11.99 -14.42 5.34
CA LEU A 102 -12.93 -15.48 5.70
C LEU A 102 -13.05 -16.52 4.59
N TYR A 103 -13.14 -16.08 3.33
CA TYR A 103 -13.23 -16.98 2.18
C TYR A 103 -11.99 -17.88 2.03
N PHE A 104 -10.79 -17.31 2.10
CA PHE A 104 -9.55 -18.07 1.97
C PHE A 104 -9.25 -18.94 3.18
N LEU A 105 -9.69 -18.54 4.37
CA LEU A 105 -9.63 -19.36 5.57
C LEU A 105 -10.47 -20.63 5.41
N ILE A 106 -11.70 -20.50 4.91
CA ILE A 106 -12.59 -21.65 4.63
C ILE A 106 -11.99 -22.57 3.55
N LEU A 107 -11.35 -22.01 2.51
CA LEU A 107 -10.72 -22.79 1.44
C LEU A 107 -9.35 -23.39 1.77
N GLY A 108 -8.72 -23.02 2.90
CA GLY A 108 -7.35 -23.44 3.22
C GLY A 108 -6.29 -22.88 2.24
N ALA A 109 -6.55 -21.70 1.67
CA ALA A 109 -5.69 -21.02 0.70
C ALA A 109 -4.67 -20.12 1.41
N TYR A 110 -3.66 -20.72 2.05
CA TYR A 110 -2.66 -20.02 2.87
C TYR A 110 -1.87 -18.92 2.16
N SER A 111 -1.61 -19.07 0.87
CA SER A 111 -0.90 -18.08 0.04
C SER A 111 -1.75 -16.84 -0.21
N ALA A 112 -3.05 -17.02 -0.40
CA ALA A 112 -4.00 -15.93 -0.53
C ALA A 112 -4.21 -15.20 0.82
N LEU A 113 -4.16 -15.94 1.94
CA LEU A 113 -4.12 -15.34 3.29
C LEU A 113 -2.88 -14.47 3.51
N ALA A 114 -1.72 -14.85 2.98
CA ALA A 114 -0.53 -14.00 3.02
C ALA A 114 -0.76 -12.67 2.26
N GLY A 115 -1.48 -12.71 1.14
CA GLY A 115 -1.93 -11.52 0.42
C GLY A 115 -2.78 -10.59 1.29
N VAL A 116 -3.77 -11.13 2.00
CA VAL A 116 -4.60 -10.36 2.93
C VAL A 116 -3.76 -9.67 4.01
N LEU A 117 -2.77 -10.36 4.58
CA LEU A 117 -1.87 -9.76 5.57
C LEU A 117 -1.07 -8.58 4.97
N ILE A 118 -0.55 -8.74 3.75
CA ILE A 118 0.15 -7.65 3.03
C ILE A 118 -0.78 -6.46 2.84
N PHE A 119 -2.04 -6.69 2.45
CA PHE A 119 -3.05 -5.65 2.25
C PHE A 119 -3.38 -4.90 3.55
N LEU A 120 -3.59 -5.63 4.64
CA LEU A 120 -3.87 -5.02 5.95
C LEU A 120 -2.71 -4.18 6.47
N LEU A 121 -1.46 -4.61 6.21
CA LEU A 121 -0.25 -3.89 6.60
C LEU A 121 0.08 -2.71 5.69
N TYR A 122 -0.45 -2.68 4.46
CA TYR A 122 -0.16 -1.63 3.49
C TYR A 122 -0.67 -0.26 3.95
N THR A 123 -1.90 -0.16 4.42
CA THR A 123 -2.49 1.11 4.85
C THR A 123 -1.75 1.72 6.06
N PRO A 124 -1.44 0.97 7.13
CA PRO A 124 -0.54 1.43 8.20
C PRO A 124 0.84 1.87 7.69
N TRP A 125 1.45 1.08 6.80
CA TRP A 125 2.74 1.42 6.19
C TRP A 125 2.68 2.76 5.44
N ARG A 126 1.62 3.00 4.66
CA ARG A 126 1.42 4.27 3.93
C ARG A 126 1.27 5.46 4.87
N LYS A 127 0.44 5.33 5.91
CA LYS A 127 0.30 6.36 6.95
C LYS A 127 1.65 6.65 7.62
N TYR A 128 2.43 5.62 7.91
CA TYR A 128 3.76 5.75 8.49
C TYR A 128 4.74 6.45 7.55
N TRP A 129 4.78 6.06 6.27
CA TRP A 129 5.61 6.72 5.25
C TRP A 129 5.30 8.21 5.12
N ARG A 130 4.02 8.58 5.11
CA ARG A 130 3.55 9.97 5.01
C ARG A 130 3.94 10.84 6.21
N LYS A 131 4.14 10.26 7.39
CA LYS A 131 4.67 10.98 8.57
C LYS A 131 6.08 11.55 8.35
N TYR A 132 6.88 10.92 7.49
CA TYR A 132 8.24 11.35 7.13
C TYR A 132 8.33 12.02 5.76
N HIS A 133 7.36 11.74 4.87
CA HIS A 133 7.27 12.30 3.53
C HIS A 133 5.88 12.91 3.28
N PRO A 134 5.59 14.08 3.87
CA PRO A 134 4.34 14.79 3.62
C PRO A 134 4.21 15.12 2.13
N ILE A 135 2.98 15.27 1.66
CA ILE A 135 2.71 15.61 0.26
C ILE A 135 3.22 17.05 0.04
N GLN A 136 3.96 17.29 -1.07
CA GLN A 136 4.45 18.62 -1.42
C GLN A 136 3.25 19.57 -1.57
N GLY A 137 3.05 20.40 -0.54
CA GLY A 137 1.89 21.26 -0.31
C GLY A 137 1.60 21.43 1.18
N GLU A 138 1.71 20.37 1.99
CA GLU A 138 1.61 20.47 3.45
C GLU A 138 2.80 21.20 4.07
N ALA A 139 4.02 20.99 3.56
CA ALA A 139 5.23 21.69 4.02
C ALA A 139 5.17 23.21 3.75
N LEU A 140 4.66 23.61 2.58
CA LEU A 140 4.46 25.02 2.25
C LEU A 140 3.35 25.66 3.10
N ALA A 141 2.23 24.94 3.32
CA ALA A 141 1.13 25.43 4.14
C ALA A 141 1.48 25.55 5.63
N SER A 142 2.41 24.71 6.14
CA SER A 142 2.92 24.82 7.51
C SER A 142 3.93 25.95 7.70
N ASP A 143 4.70 26.29 6.66
CA ASP A 143 5.64 27.42 6.69
C ASP A 143 4.95 28.77 6.50
N ILE A 144 3.80 28.83 5.80
CA ILE A 144 2.96 30.04 5.70
C ILE A 144 2.22 30.36 7.00
N LYS A 145 2.07 29.38 7.90
CA LYS A 145 1.38 29.53 9.20
C LYS A 145 2.32 29.88 10.37
N LYS A 146 3.62 30.08 10.12
CA LYS A 146 4.58 30.59 11.11
C LYS A 146 4.88 32.06 10.86
#